data_AF-A0A7W2U519-F1
#
_entry.id   AF-A0A7W2U519-F1
#
_cell.length_a   1.000
_cell.length_b   1.000
_cell.length_c   1.000
_cell.angle_alpha   90.00
_cell.angle_beta   90.00
_cell.angle_gamma   90.00
#
_symmetry.space_group_name_H-M   'P 1'
#
loop_
_entity.id
_entity.type
_entity.pdbx_description
1 polymer ?
#
loop_
_entity_poly.entity_id
_entity_poly.type
_entity_poly.pdbx_seq_one_letter_code
_entity_poly.pdbx_strand_id
1 'polypeptide(L)' 'MEYTLVKTSTYKGLIKEVNDLIKKGWIPQGGIMEDQSGRCLQAMIKT' A
#
# COMPACT_ATOMS: atom_id res chain seq x y z
N MET A 1 6.80 15.18 -4.83
CA MET A 1 5.99 14.49 -3.80
C MET A 1 4.77 13.85 -4.46
N GLU A 2 4.85 12.55 -4.65
CA GLU A 2 3.81 11.70 -5.23
C GLU A 2 3.08 10.95 -4.11
N TYR A 3 1.79 10.66 -4.31
CA TYR A 3 0.96 9.87 -3.39
C TYR A 3 0.28 8.74 -4.16
N THR A 4 0.18 7.56 -3.54
CA THR A 4 -0.62 6.46 -4.07
C THR A 4 -1.26 5.64 -2.95
N LEU A 5 -2.32 4.92 -3.30
CA LEU A 5 -3.04 4.01 -2.40
C LEU A 5 -3.05 2.62 -3.02
N VAL A 6 -2.25 1.72 -2.47
CA VAL A 6 -2.19 0.32 -2.89
C VAL A 6 -3.46 -0.38 -2.39
N LYS A 7 -4.13 -1.16 -3.25
CA LYS A 7 -5.36 -1.87 -2.91
C LYS A 7 -5.31 -3.31 -3.42
N THR A 8 -5.50 -4.28 -2.54
CA THR A 8 -5.50 -5.70 -2.93
C THR A 8 -6.56 -6.48 -2.16
N SER A 9 -7.05 -7.58 -2.73
CA SER A 9 -8.06 -8.42 -2.08
C SER A 9 -7.50 -9.31 -0.95
N THR A 10 -6.19 -9.34 -0.75
CA THR A 10 -5.55 -10.14 0.31
C THR A 10 -4.37 -9.40 0.94
N TYR A 11 -4.13 -9.65 2.22
CA TYR A 11 -2.95 -9.18 2.95
C TYR A 11 -1.63 -9.60 2.30
N LYS A 12 -1.53 -10.85 1.82
CA LYS A 12 -0.32 -11.35 1.15
C LYS A 12 -0.04 -10.58 -0.15
N GLY A 13 -1.08 -10.26 -0.91
CA GLY A 13 -0.97 -9.41 -2.09
C GLY A 13 -0.50 -8.00 -1.73
N LEU A 14 -1.08 -7.42 -0.67
CA LEU A 14 -0.73 -6.07 -0.22
C LEU A 14 0.74 -5.98 0.16
N ILE A 15 1.22 -6.93 0.97
CA ILE A 15 2.61 -7.00 1.43
C ILE A 15 3.57 -7.06 0.22
N LYS A 16 3.24 -7.87 -0.80
CA LYS A 16 4.07 -7.97 -2.01
C LYS A 16 4.17 -6.63 -2.72
N GLU A 17 3.04 -5.97 -3.01
CA GLU A 17 3.03 -4.71 -3.75
C GLU A 17 3.68 -3.56 -2.97
N VAL A 18 3.42 -3.47 -1.66
CA VAL A 18 4.07 -2.50 -0.79
C VAL A 18 5.59 -2.69 -0.79
N ASN A 19 6.08 -3.91 -0.66
CA ASN A 19 7.52 -4.20 -0.71
C ASN A 19 8.14 -3.86 -2.07
N ASP A 20 7.44 -4.11 -3.16
CA ASP A 20 7.93 -3.76 -4.50
C ASP A 20 7.95 -2.24 -4.75
N LEU A 21 7.04 -1.48 -4.13
CA LEU A 21 7.07 -0.01 -4.14
C LEU A 21 8.17 0.54 -3.23
N ILE A 22 8.42 -0.05 -2.06
CA ILE A 22 9.53 0.33 -1.17
C ILE A 22 10.87 0.25 -1.90
N LYS A 23 11.11 -0.83 -2.66
CA LYS A 23 12.31 -0.97 -3.51
C LYS A 23 12.45 0.14 -4.57
N LYS A 24 11.35 0.79 -4.93
CA LYS A 24 11.29 1.91 -5.88
C LYS A 24 11.34 3.28 -5.19
N GLY A 25 11.58 3.32 -3.88
CA GLY A 25 11.70 4.55 -3.10
C GLY A 25 10.39 5.09 -2.54
N TRP A 26 9.32 4.30 -2.52
CA TRP A 26 8.08 4.70 -1.85
C TRP A 26 8.13 4.41 -0.35
N ILE A 27 7.41 5.21 0.43
CA ILE A 27 7.37 5.15 1.90
C ILE A 27 5.92 4.92 2.35
N PRO A 28 5.63 3.83 3.07
CA PRO A 28 4.29 3.59 3.62
C PRO A 28 3.91 4.64 4.66
N GLN A 29 2.65 5.03 4.65
CA GLN A 29 2.07 6.01 5.57
C GLN A 29 1.00 5.33 6.44
N GLY A 30 1.15 5.42 7.76
CA GLY A 30 0.20 4.83 8.71
C GLY A 30 0.13 3.31 8.64
N GLY A 31 -0.99 2.76 9.13
CA GLY A 31 -1.26 1.32 9.12
C GLY A 31 -2.06 0.85 7.91
N ILE A 32 -2.26 -0.48 7.83
CA ILE A 32 -3.12 -1.10 6.82
C ILE A 32 -4.58 -0.79 7.16
N MET A 33 -5.36 -0.43 6.15
CA MET A 33 -6.81 -0.24 6.27
C MET A 33 -7.56 -1.34 5.50
N GLU A 34 -8.81 -1.59 5.87
CA GLU A 34 -9.74 -2.39 5.08
C GLU A 34 -10.87 -1.50 4.54
N ASP A 35 -11.24 -1.66 3.27
CA ASP A 35 -12.42 -0.98 2.72
C ASP A 35 -13.72 -1.77 2.90
N GLN A 36 -14.85 -1.16 2.54
CA GLN A 36 -16.18 -1.79 2.61
C GLN A 36 -16.32 -3.07 1.76
N SER A 37 -15.38 -3.33 0.85
CA SER A 37 -15.33 -4.53 0.01
C SER A 37 -14.35 -5.58 0.54
N GLY A 38 -13.79 -5.39 1.74
CA GLY A 38 -12.82 -6.29 2.36
C GLY A 38 -11.44 -6.26 1.71
N ARG A 39 -11.12 -5.22 0.92
CA ARG A 39 -9.77 -5.05 0.34
C ARG A 39 -8.85 -4.40 1.35
N CYS A 40 -7.62 -4.89 1.41
CA CYS A 40 -6.55 -4.31 2.21
C CYS A 40 -5.93 -3.13 1.45
N LEU A 41 -5.63 -2.07 2.18
CA LEU A 41 -5.17 -0.79 1.66
C LEU A 41 -3.90 -0.34 2.38
N GLN A 42 -2.95 0.24 1.64
CA GLN A 42 -1.79 0.93 2.21
C GLN A 42 -1.55 2.23 1.45
N ALA A 43 -1.58 3.35 2.18
CA ALA A 43 -1.17 4.65 1.64
C ALA A 43 0.36 4.72 1.54
N MET A 44 0.88 5.30 0.47
CA MET A 44 2.31 5.43 0.18
C MET A 44 2.62 6.83 -0.37
N ILE A 45 3.78 7.38 -0.03
CA ILE A 45 4.32 8.61 -0.62
C ILE A 45 5.69 8.38 -1.24
N LYS A 46 6.09 9.23 -2.17
CA LYS A 46 7.47 9.30 -2.68
C LYS A 46 7.87 10.76 -2.83
N THR A 47 8.93 11.16 -2.15
CA THR A 47 9.42 12.56 -2.14
C THR A 47 10.27 12.86 -3.34
#